data_AF-A0A3B8LES9-F1
#
_entry.id   AF-A0A3B8LES9-F1
#
_cell.length_a   1.000
_cell.length_b   1.000
_cell.length_c   1.000
_cell.angle_alpha   90.00
_cell.angle_beta   90.00
_cell.angle_gamma   90.00
#
_symmetry.space_group_name_H-M   'P 1'
#
loop_
_entity.id
_entity.type
_entity.pdbx_description
1 polymer ?
#
loop_
_entity_poly.entity_id
_entity_poly.type
_entity_poly.pdbx_seq_one_letter_code
_entity_poly.pdbx_strand_id
1 'polypeptide(L)'
;MKLTHEVQPTTWLELFGVWAPMTFLFLLAFITTFGNEWKKRGHQFLLFLFVVWMAMQNRRFLGMVGLLALLYIPSWLAQHQHPPLALRQRIFIRGRVYLALLFILYVPYWGYQYYQGKYKIGIERPLQFVVDKPAFPATIATFLQTHTLKGKMYNEFGEGGYLHWKAPKYRVFIDGRTNILFKESFFYENYTRHFKSRNILPILKKWDISYAILEHKTFAPTLYRAKQWVPVVLDDYHVLFLKRGVGNDSLIKRYAYKQLRIDPNPNRVMRYWAYLRRHQNETFERLCREVQRAKSEAVYQSHNFTWLGKLCHGVRKAIQPLQKRKTPPSNTKTRPSTQPNKHTSPSSQRTSPR
;
A
#
# COMPACT_ATOMS: atom_id res chain seq x y z
N MET A 1 -6.70 13.16 19.89
CA MET A 1 -5.82 11.97 19.73
C MET A 1 -6.47 11.08 18.67
N LYS A 2 -5.82 10.77 17.53
CA LYS A 2 -6.40 9.85 16.54
C LYS A 2 -5.82 8.46 16.79
N LEU A 3 -6.61 7.62 17.45
CA LEU A 3 -6.31 6.20 17.65
C LEU A 3 -6.16 5.49 16.29
N THR A 4 -5.61 4.27 16.27
CA THR A 4 -5.52 3.43 15.06
C THR A 4 -6.88 3.34 14.37
N HIS A 5 -6.91 3.14 13.04
CA HIS A 5 -8.16 3.10 12.26
C HIS A 5 -9.22 2.17 12.89
N GLU A 6 -8.82 1.12 13.59
CA GLU A 6 -9.68 0.12 14.23
C GLU A 6 -10.42 0.61 15.49
N VAL A 7 -9.90 1.63 16.17
CA VAL A 7 -10.46 2.19 17.43
C VAL A 7 -11.12 3.55 17.15
N GLN A 8 -11.10 4.02 15.90
CA GLN A 8 -11.83 5.23 15.53
C GLN A 8 -13.33 4.94 15.44
N PRO A 9 -14.18 5.92 15.77
CA PRO A 9 -15.60 5.76 15.54
C PRO A 9 -15.89 5.53 14.06
N THR A 10 -16.92 4.74 13.80
CA THR A 10 -17.38 4.47 12.44
C THR A 10 -18.05 5.72 11.89
N THR A 11 -17.59 6.21 10.73
CA THR A 11 -18.23 7.35 10.08
C THR A 11 -19.49 6.90 9.33
N TRP A 12 -20.47 7.79 9.17
CA TRP A 12 -21.67 7.51 8.37
C TRP A 12 -21.32 7.05 6.95
N LEU A 13 -20.28 7.65 6.34
CA LEU A 13 -19.81 7.29 5.02
C LEU A 13 -19.27 5.85 4.95
N GLU A 14 -18.56 5.39 5.99
CA GLU A 14 -18.04 4.01 6.05
C GLU A 14 -19.16 3.00 6.34
N LEU A 15 -20.12 3.38 7.19
CA LEU A 15 -21.28 2.55 7.54
C LEU A 15 -22.14 2.24 6.30
N PHE A 16 -22.42 3.25 5.48
CA PHE A 16 -23.24 3.10 4.27
C PHE A 16 -22.43 2.83 3.00
N GLY A 17 -21.10 2.85 3.07
CA GLY A 17 -20.19 2.53 1.96
C GLY A 17 -19.53 1.16 2.13
N VAL A 18 -18.45 1.12 2.91
CA VAL A 18 -17.63 -0.11 3.10
C VAL A 18 -18.41 -1.23 3.77
N TRP A 19 -19.22 -0.88 4.76
CA TRP A 19 -19.95 -1.83 5.59
C TRP A 19 -21.43 -1.95 5.24
N ALA A 20 -21.84 -1.41 4.09
CA ALA A 20 -23.22 -1.42 3.64
C ALA A 20 -23.92 -2.81 3.75
N PRO A 21 -23.26 -3.95 3.45
CA PRO A 21 -23.86 -5.27 3.64
C PRO A 21 -24.18 -5.59 5.10
N MET A 22 -23.34 -5.18 6.06
CA MET A 22 -23.58 -5.41 7.49
C MET A 22 -24.68 -4.47 8.01
N THR A 23 -24.68 -3.23 7.54
CA THR A 23 -25.73 -2.23 7.83
C THR A 23 -27.08 -2.68 7.26
N PHE A 24 -27.07 -3.40 6.14
CA PHE A 24 -28.25 -4.03 5.56
C PHE A 24 -28.79 -5.18 6.40
N LEU A 25 -27.93 -6.13 6.80
CA LEU A 25 -28.32 -7.19 7.72
C LEU A 25 -28.86 -6.60 9.03
N PHE A 26 -28.29 -5.48 9.49
CA PHE A 26 -28.80 -4.70 10.62
C PHE A 26 -30.22 -4.17 10.38
N LEU A 27 -30.48 -3.46 9.27
CA LEU A 27 -31.81 -2.91 8.98
C LEU A 27 -32.85 -4.01 8.80
N LEU A 28 -32.47 -5.12 8.18
CA LEU A 28 -33.33 -6.28 8.01
C LEU A 28 -33.67 -6.92 9.37
N ALA A 29 -32.68 -7.15 10.23
CA ALA A 29 -32.90 -7.66 11.59
C ALA A 29 -33.73 -6.68 12.44
N PHE A 30 -33.50 -5.38 12.31
CA PHE A 30 -34.22 -4.35 13.04
C PHE A 30 -35.71 -4.28 12.64
N ILE A 31 -36.00 -4.16 11.34
CA ILE A 31 -37.38 -4.05 10.82
C ILE A 31 -38.20 -5.31 11.12
N THR A 32 -37.57 -6.47 11.12
CA THR A 32 -38.23 -7.76 11.38
C THR A 32 -38.55 -7.97 12.87
N THR A 33 -37.66 -7.49 13.75
CA THR A 33 -37.81 -7.59 15.22
C THR A 33 -38.73 -6.50 15.79
N PHE A 34 -38.77 -5.31 15.17
CA PHE A 34 -39.61 -4.20 15.62
C PHE A 34 -41.09 -4.49 15.32
N GLY A 35 -41.88 -4.89 16.32
CA GLY A 35 -43.28 -5.28 16.18
C GLY A 35 -43.88 -5.89 17.46
N ASN A 36 -44.98 -6.64 17.30
CA ASN A 36 -45.81 -7.19 18.41
C ASN A 36 -45.06 -8.07 19.44
N GLU A 37 -43.84 -8.50 19.15
CA GLU A 37 -43.06 -9.45 19.97
C GLU A 37 -41.92 -8.78 20.76
N TRP A 38 -41.80 -7.45 20.74
CA TRP A 38 -40.78 -6.73 21.52
C TRP A 38 -40.82 -7.10 23.00
N LYS A 39 -42.03 -7.30 23.57
CA LYS A 39 -42.21 -7.71 24.96
C LYS A 39 -41.61 -9.09 25.27
N LYS A 40 -41.53 -10.00 24.30
CA LYS A 40 -40.94 -11.35 24.49
C LYS A 40 -39.44 -11.40 24.20
N ARG A 41 -38.92 -10.48 23.38
CA ARG A 41 -37.55 -10.50 22.87
C ARG A 41 -36.73 -9.24 23.16
N GLY A 42 -37.17 -8.42 24.11
CA GLY A 42 -36.50 -7.15 24.47
C GLY A 42 -35.02 -7.31 24.84
N HIS A 43 -34.62 -8.46 25.40
CA HIS A 43 -33.22 -8.76 25.70
C HIS A 43 -32.34 -8.85 24.43
N GLN A 44 -32.88 -9.41 23.33
CA GLN A 44 -32.17 -9.48 22.04
C GLN A 44 -31.97 -8.08 21.48
N PHE A 45 -32.96 -7.22 21.66
CA PHE A 45 -32.88 -5.82 21.25
C PHE A 45 -31.84 -5.03 22.06
N LEU A 46 -31.79 -5.23 23.37
CA LEU A 46 -30.77 -4.61 24.23
C LEU A 46 -29.35 -5.07 23.87
N LEU A 47 -29.14 -6.37 23.68
CA LEU A 47 -27.84 -6.91 23.24
C LEU A 47 -27.43 -6.33 21.88
N PHE A 48 -28.39 -6.23 20.97
CA PHE A 48 -28.15 -5.70 19.64
C PHE A 48 -27.82 -4.21 19.65
N LEU A 49 -28.57 -3.38 20.39
CA LEU A 49 -28.25 -1.97 20.60
C LEU A 49 -26.88 -1.80 21.24
N PHE A 50 -26.52 -2.65 22.20
CA PHE A 50 -25.22 -2.63 22.84
C PHE A 50 -24.09 -2.89 21.82
N VAL A 51 -24.22 -3.90 20.94
CA VAL A 51 -23.21 -4.17 19.92
C VAL A 51 -23.14 -3.06 18.87
N VAL A 52 -24.26 -2.45 18.49
CA VAL A 52 -24.27 -1.27 17.59
C VAL A 52 -23.59 -0.08 18.25
N TRP A 53 -23.88 0.19 19.53
CA TRP A 53 -23.19 1.23 20.29
C TRP A 53 -21.69 0.95 20.34
N MET A 54 -21.27 -0.29 20.63
CA MET A 54 -19.86 -0.68 20.56
C MET A 54 -19.25 -0.47 19.16
N ALA A 55 -19.97 -0.80 18.09
CA ALA A 55 -19.53 -0.61 16.71
C ALA A 55 -19.42 0.88 16.30
N MET A 56 -20.27 1.73 16.86
CA MET A 56 -20.16 3.18 16.73
C MET A 56 -18.92 3.72 17.44
N GLN A 57 -18.56 3.15 18.60
CA GLN A 57 -17.34 3.53 19.33
C GLN A 57 -16.08 2.96 18.67
N ASN A 58 -16.12 1.74 18.14
CA ASN A 58 -14.97 1.06 17.56
C ASN A 58 -15.36 0.21 16.34
N ARG A 59 -14.70 0.47 15.20
CA ARG A 59 -14.93 -0.27 13.93
C ARG A 59 -14.78 -1.78 14.04
N ARG A 60 -13.94 -2.28 14.95
CA ARG A 60 -13.72 -3.73 15.16
C ARG A 60 -15.01 -4.51 15.46
N PHE A 61 -16.01 -3.87 16.06
CA PHE A 61 -17.27 -4.53 16.43
C PHE A 61 -18.30 -4.56 15.29
N LEU A 62 -18.05 -3.92 14.15
CA LEU A 62 -18.95 -3.98 12.98
C LEU A 62 -19.17 -5.41 12.48
N GLY A 63 -18.13 -6.26 12.57
CA GLY A 63 -18.25 -7.69 12.28
C GLY A 63 -19.27 -8.40 13.17
N MET A 64 -19.35 -8.02 14.45
CA MET A 64 -20.27 -8.62 15.41
C MET A 64 -21.73 -8.22 15.15
N VAL A 65 -21.97 -7.02 14.62
CA VAL A 65 -23.33 -6.58 14.23
C VAL A 65 -23.92 -7.53 13.17
N GLY A 66 -23.14 -7.88 12.15
CA GLY A 66 -23.60 -8.83 11.13
C GLY A 66 -23.78 -10.25 11.65
N LEU A 67 -22.92 -10.71 12.56
CA LEU A 67 -23.07 -12.03 13.19
C LEU A 67 -24.36 -12.13 14.01
N LEU A 68 -24.66 -11.10 14.82
CA LEU A 68 -25.91 -11.05 15.58
C LEU A 68 -27.12 -10.97 14.65
N ALA A 69 -27.06 -10.15 13.60
CA ALA A 69 -28.11 -10.08 12.61
C ALA A 69 -28.38 -11.45 11.96
N LEU A 70 -27.32 -12.19 11.60
CA LEU A 70 -27.44 -13.53 11.03
C LEU A 70 -28.11 -14.53 11.99
N LEU A 71 -27.80 -14.46 13.28
CA LEU A 71 -28.37 -15.35 14.29
C LEU A 71 -29.89 -15.14 14.48
N TYR A 72 -30.37 -13.93 14.23
CA TYR A 72 -31.79 -13.60 14.39
C TYR A 72 -32.65 -13.97 13.17
N ILE A 73 -32.07 -14.09 11.96
CA ILE A 73 -32.78 -14.40 10.71
C ILE A 73 -33.54 -15.75 10.75
N PRO A 74 -32.99 -16.88 11.23
CA PRO A 74 -33.70 -18.16 11.27
C PRO A 74 -34.92 -18.14 12.20
N SER A 75 -34.80 -17.49 13.36
CA SER A 75 -35.89 -17.32 14.33
C SER A 75 -37.05 -16.47 13.79
N TRP A 76 -36.80 -15.75 12.70
CA TRP A 76 -37.77 -14.94 11.96
C TRP A 76 -38.42 -15.73 10.82
N LEU A 77 -37.67 -16.54 10.07
CA LEU A 77 -38.23 -17.44 9.05
C LEU A 77 -39.21 -18.45 9.66
N ALA A 78 -38.90 -18.98 10.84
CA ALA A 78 -39.76 -19.93 11.55
C ALA A 78 -41.16 -19.37 11.91
N GLN A 79 -41.29 -18.04 12.09
CA GLN A 79 -42.58 -17.41 12.44
C GLN A 79 -43.58 -17.38 11.27
N HIS A 80 -43.11 -17.60 10.04
CA HIS A 80 -43.95 -17.57 8.84
C HIS A 80 -44.59 -18.93 8.51
N GLN A 81 -44.32 -19.96 9.32
CA GLN A 81 -44.78 -21.33 9.05
C GLN A 81 -46.14 -21.69 9.69
N HIS A 82 -46.84 -20.75 10.35
CA HIS A 82 -48.16 -21.00 10.99
C HIS A 82 -49.26 -20.04 10.49
N PRO A 83 -50.46 -20.51 10.03
CA PRO A 83 -51.60 -19.65 9.67
C PRO A 83 -52.74 -19.62 10.72
N PRO A 84 -53.73 -18.68 10.66
CA PRO A 84 -53.91 -17.61 9.68
C PRO A 84 -53.72 -16.20 10.28
N LEU A 85 -52.88 -15.39 9.63
CA LEU A 85 -52.59 -14.01 10.03
C LEU A 85 -53.64 -13.04 9.46
N ALA A 86 -54.11 -12.10 10.30
CA ALA A 86 -55.08 -11.06 9.95
C ALA A 86 -54.61 -10.20 8.74
N LEU A 87 -55.54 -9.56 8.01
CA LEU A 87 -55.22 -8.75 6.81
C LEU A 87 -54.10 -7.71 7.07
N ARG A 88 -54.13 -7.07 8.26
CA ARG A 88 -53.08 -6.16 8.72
C ARG A 88 -51.71 -6.83 8.75
N GLN A 89 -51.60 -8.03 9.33
CA GLN A 89 -50.34 -8.78 9.40
C GLN A 89 -49.83 -9.18 8.00
N ARG A 90 -50.73 -9.52 7.05
CA ARG A 90 -50.34 -9.82 5.66
C ARG A 90 -49.73 -8.60 4.94
N ILE A 91 -50.31 -7.41 5.13
CA ILE A 91 -49.78 -6.17 4.56
C ILE A 91 -48.41 -5.85 5.17
N PHE A 92 -48.26 -6.00 6.49
CA PHE A 92 -46.96 -5.80 7.17
C PHE A 92 -45.88 -6.78 6.68
N ILE A 93 -46.20 -8.06 6.49
CA ILE A 93 -45.24 -9.05 5.98
C ILE A 93 -44.83 -8.74 4.55
N ARG A 94 -45.79 -8.44 3.66
CA ARG A 94 -45.51 -8.07 2.28
C ARG A 94 -44.64 -6.82 2.18
N GLY A 95 -44.95 -5.78 2.96
CA GLY A 95 -44.13 -4.56 3.02
C GLY A 95 -42.69 -4.82 3.44
N ARG A 96 -42.47 -5.73 4.41
CA ARG A 96 -41.13 -6.14 4.85
C ARG A 96 -40.36 -6.91 3.78
N VAL A 97 -41.02 -7.80 3.06
CA VAL A 97 -40.41 -8.54 1.94
C VAL A 97 -40.02 -7.58 0.81
N TYR A 98 -40.89 -6.64 0.44
CA TYR A 98 -40.57 -5.63 -0.57
C TYR A 98 -39.42 -4.72 -0.13
N LEU A 99 -39.37 -4.31 1.14
CA LEU A 99 -38.23 -3.57 1.69
C LEU A 99 -36.95 -4.40 1.64
N ALA A 100 -36.99 -5.67 2.05
CA ALA A 100 -35.83 -6.56 1.98
C ALA A 100 -35.33 -6.71 0.53
N LEU A 101 -36.22 -6.93 -0.43
CA LEU A 101 -35.88 -7.02 -1.85
C LEU A 101 -35.32 -5.70 -2.40
N LEU A 102 -35.91 -4.57 -2.04
CA LEU A 102 -35.43 -3.24 -2.43
C LEU A 102 -34.01 -3.00 -1.90
N PHE A 103 -33.74 -3.37 -0.66
CA PHE A 103 -32.40 -3.24 -0.08
C PHE A 103 -31.40 -4.24 -0.65
N ILE A 104 -31.81 -5.48 -0.98
CA ILE A 104 -30.97 -6.47 -1.68
C ILE A 104 -30.48 -5.93 -3.04
N LEU A 105 -31.30 -5.12 -3.72
CA LEU A 105 -30.92 -4.49 -4.99
C LEU A 105 -30.13 -3.18 -4.79
N TYR A 106 -30.53 -2.37 -3.81
CA TYR A 106 -29.93 -1.07 -3.54
C TYR A 106 -28.51 -1.15 -2.95
N VAL A 107 -28.23 -2.13 -2.09
CA VAL A 107 -26.94 -2.24 -1.37
C VAL A 107 -25.79 -2.63 -2.29
N PRO A 108 -25.91 -3.63 -3.19
CA PRO A 108 -24.89 -3.88 -4.21
C PRO A 108 -24.71 -2.71 -5.17
N TYR A 109 -25.80 -2.02 -5.53
CA TYR A 109 -25.75 -0.83 -6.37
C TYR A 109 -24.99 0.32 -5.69
N TRP A 110 -25.29 0.63 -4.42
CA TRP A 110 -24.59 1.67 -3.67
C TRP A 110 -23.16 1.31 -3.33
N GLY A 111 -22.91 0.04 -3.00
CA GLY A 111 -21.56 -0.49 -2.90
C GLY A 111 -20.80 -0.22 -4.20
N TYR A 112 -21.32 -0.69 -5.33
CA TYR A 112 -20.73 -0.47 -6.65
C TYR A 112 -20.42 1.01 -6.92
N GLN A 113 -21.37 1.92 -6.66
CA GLN A 113 -21.18 3.37 -6.85
C GLN A 113 -20.12 3.97 -5.91
N TYR A 114 -20.08 3.57 -4.64
CA TYR A 114 -19.08 4.02 -3.66
C TYR A 114 -17.66 3.64 -4.08
N TYR A 115 -17.52 2.45 -4.68
CA TYR A 115 -16.22 1.88 -5.03
C TYR A 115 -15.73 2.26 -6.44
N GLN A 116 -16.62 2.64 -7.36
CA GLN A 116 -16.25 3.11 -8.71
C GLN A 116 -15.31 4.33 -8.74
N GLY A 117 -15.13 5.08 -7.65
CA GLY A 117 -14.32 6.30 -7.64
C GLY A 117 -13.02 6.29 -6.83
N LYS A 118 -12.86 5.47 -5.79
CA LYS A 118 -11.76 5.67 -4.80
C LYS A 118 -11.15 4.41 -4.17
N TYR A 119 -11.87 3.29 -4.15
CA TYR A 119 -11.40 2.05 -3.53
C TYR A 119 -11.87 0.90 -4.42
N LYS A 120 -10.98 0.01 -4.87
CA LYS A 120 -11.41 -1.19 -5.60
C LYS A 120 -11.89 -2.19 -4.55
N ILE A 121 -13.10 -2.72 -4.68
CA ILE A 121 -13.48 -3.87 -3.86
C ILE A 121 -12.64 -5.04 -4.33
N GLY A 122 -11.87 -5.64 -3.41
CA GLY A 122 -11.29 -6.96 -3.60
C GLY A 122 -12.35 -8.06 -3.56
N ILE A 123 -13.47 -7.94 -4.29
CA ILE A 123 -14.39 -9.07 -4.58
C ILE A 123 -13.80 -9.91 -5.72
N GLU A 124 -12.48 -10.01 -5.87
CA GLU A 124 -11.93 -10.96 -6.81
C GLU A 124 -12.19 -12.41 -6.33
N ARG A 125 -12.45 -12.63 -5.02
CA ARG A 125 -12.69 -13.95 -4.41
C ARG A 125 -13.62 -13.90 -3.17
N PRO A 126 -14.95 -13.73 -3.32
CA PRO A 126 -15.89 -13.45 -2.22
C PRO A 126 -16.04 -14.56 -1.15
N LEU A 127 -15.47 -15.75 -1.38
CA LEU A 127 -15.60 -16.92 -0.49
C LEU A 127 -14.25 -17.57 -0.15
N GLN A 128 -13.14 -16.94 -0.51
CA GLN A 128 -11.85 -17.40 -0.02
C GLN A 128 -11.42 -16.47 1.12
N PHE A 129 -11.14 -17.05 2.30
CA PHE A 129 -10.25 -16.44 3.29
C PHE A 129 -8.81 -16.42 2.72
N VAL A 130 -8.65 -15.84 1.53
CA VAL A 130 -7.34 -15.43 1.04
C VAL A 130 -7.07 -14.17 1.83
N VAL A 131 -6.35 -14.34 2.94
CA VAL A 131 -5.42 -13.30 3.39
C VAL A 131 -4.80 -12.74 2.13
N ASP A 132 -4.95 -11.45 1.84
CA ASP A 132 -4.26 -10.82 0.71
C ASP A 132 -2.76 -11.06 0.93
N LYS A 133 -2.27 -12.18 0.37
CA LYS A 133 -0.95 -12.75 0.63
C LYS A 133 0.18 -11.76 0.38
N PRO A 134 0.06 -10.79 -0.57
CA PRO A 134 1.17 -9.89 -0.79
C PRO A 134 1.15 -8.67 0.17
N ALA A 135 0.15 -8.53 1.05
CA ALA A 135 0.14 -7.50 2.09
C ALA A 135 1.11 -7.77 3.25
N PHE A 136 1.71 -8.97 3.33
CA PHE A 136 2.69 -9.30 4.37
C PHE A 136 4.11 -9.49 3.78
N PRO A 137 5.18 -9.13 4.51
CA PRO A 137 6.55 -9.14 4.03
C PRO A 137 7.16 -10.55 4.10
N ALA A 138 6.52 -11.52 3.45
CA ALA A 138 6.90 -12.94 3.54
C ALA A 138 8.32 -13.20 3.01
N THR A 139 8.69 -12.63 1.87
CA THR A 139 10.04 -12.74 1.31
C THR A 139 11.09 -12.18 2.26
N ILE A 140 10.80 -11.03 2.86
CA ILE A 140 11.69 -10.41 3.84
C ILE A 140 11.78 -11.27 5.11
N ALA A 141 10.67 -11.83 5.58
CA ALA A 141 10.67 -12.73 6.74
C ALA A 141 11.51 -13.99 6.49
N THR A 142 11.43 -14.61 5.30
CA THR A 142 12.30 -15.73 4.92
C THR A 142 13.77 -15.33 4.89
N PHE A 143 14.08 -14.13 4.38
CA PHE A 143 15.45 -13.60 4.43
C PHE A 143 15.95 -13.42 5.87
N LEU A 144 15.10 -12.86 6.75
CA LEU A 144 15.40 -12.70 8.16
C LEU A 144 15.62 -14.05 8.87
N GLN A 145 14.87 -15.10 8.53
CA GLN A 145 15.06 -16.43 9.11
C GLN A 145 16.42 -17.02 8.75
N THR A 146 16.81 -16.90 7.49
CA THR A 146 18.03 -17.51 6.92
C THR A 146 19.31 -16.70 7.13
N HIS A 147 19.19 -15.41 7.48
CA HIS A 147 20.34 -14.52 7.71
C HIS A 147 20.30 -13.93 9.11
N THR A 148 21.44 -13.43 9.58
CA THR A 148 21.54 -12.69 10.84
C THR A 148 21.89 -11.25 10.55
N LEU A 149 20.95 -10.33 10.80
CA LEU A 149 21.18 -8.90 10.71
C LEU A 149 21.68 -8.35 12.04
N LYS A 150 22.58 -7.37 11.98
CA LYS A 150 23.07 -6.62 13.15
C LYS A 150 22.30 -5.31 13.32
N GLY A 151 22.06 -4.96 14.58
CA GLY A 151 21.49 -3.68 15.00
C GLY A 151 19.97 -3.68 15.14
N LYS A 152 19.35 -2.50 15.12
CA LYS A 152 17.91 -2.33 15.41
C LYS A 152 17.09 -2.28 14.13
N MET A 153 15.94 -2.96 14.16
CA MET A 153 14.94 -2.93 13.09
C MET A 153 14.00 -1.73 13.25
N TYR A 154 13.64 -1.12 12.13
CA TYR A 154 12.38 -0.39 11.99
C TYR A 154 11.43 -1.18 11.10
N ASN A 155 10.16 -1.29 11.49
CA ASN A 155 9.11 -1.81 10.65
C ASN A 155 7.88 -0.90 10.75
N GLU A 156 7.07 -0.86 9.70
CA GLU A 156 5.77 -0.20 9.76
C GLU A 156 4.77 -0.99 10.61
N PHE A 157 3.72 -0.30 11.09
CA PHE A 157 2.78 -0.84 12.07
C PHE A 157 2.07 -2.10 11.59
N GLY A 158 1.69 -2.16 10.31
CA GLY A 158 1.04 -3.34 9.71
C GLY A 158 1.90 -4.60 9.77
N GLU A 159 3.22 -4.43 9.62
CA GLU A 159 4.15 -5.55 9.46
C GLU A 159 4.59 -6.18 10.78
N GLY A 160 4.44 -5.45 11.88
CA GLY A 160 5.00 -5.85 13.17
C GLY A 160 4.46 -7.19 13.66
N GLY A 161 3.16 -7.43 13.55
CA GLY A 161 2.55 -8.68 14.02
C GLY A 161 3.08 -9.90 13.24
N TYR A 162 3.16 -9.76 11.91
CA TYR A 162 3.65 -10.83 11.03
C TYR A 162 5.14 -11.10 11.25
N LEU A 163 5.97 -10.05 11.35
CA LEU A 163 7.41 -10.18 11.59
C LEU A 163 7.71 -10.76 12.97
N HIS A 164 6.94 -10.39 14.00
CA HIS A 164 7.05 -10.98 15.32
C HIS A 164 6.77 -12.49 15.29
N TRP A 165 5.76 -12.92 14.52
CA TRP A 165 5.43 -14.34 14.35
C TRP A 165 6.48 -15.10 13.53
N LYS A 166 6.87 -14.59 12.35
CA LYS A 166 7.74 -15.32 11.43
C LYS A 166 9.23 -15.17 11.73
N ALA A 167 9.64 -14.08 12.35
CA ALA A 167 11.04 -13.79 12.63
C ALA A 167 11.25 -13.39 14.10
N PRO A 168 10.86 -14.24 15.08
CA PRO A 168 10.79 -13.89 16.50
C PRO A 168 12.14 -13.51 17.12
N LYS A 169 13.25 -13.92 16.49
CA LYS A 169 14.61 -13.52 16.90
C LYS A 169 14.89 -12.02 16.75
N TYR A 170 14.09 -11.31 15.95
CA TYR A 170 14.20 -9.86 15.77
C TYR A 170 13.11 -9.14 16.53
N ARG A 171 13.52 -8.15 17.33
CA ARG A 171 12.60 -7.27 18.03
C ARG A 171 11.99 -6.30 17.02
N VAL A 172 10.66 -6.33 16.91
CA VAL A 172 9.90 -5.37 16.11
C VAL A 172 9.91 -4.00 16.77
N PHE A 173 9.88 -2.96 15.95
CA PHE A 173 9.81 -1.57 16.42
C PHE A 173 8.44 -1.25 16.99
N ILE A 174 7.39 -1.69 16.30
CA ILE A 174 5.99 -1.51 16.69
C ILE A 174 5.10 -2.57 16.04
N ASP A 175 4.00 -2.94 16.68
CA ASP A 175 2.95 -3.79 16.11
C ASP A 175 1.55 -3.46 16.67
N GLY A 176 0.54 -4.23 16.23
CA GLY A 176 -0.87 -4.08 16.59
C GLY A 176 -1.24 -4.23 18.07
N ARG A 177 -0.31 -4.61 18.96
CA ARG A 177 -0.52 -4.70 20.42
C ARG A 177 -0.43 -3.33 21.09
N THR A 178 -1.00 -2.31 20.46
CA THR A 178 -1.10 -0.95 21.02
C THR A 178 -1.99 -0.96 22.25
N ASN A 179 -1.65 -0.11 23.22
CA ASN A 179 -2.28 -0.02 24.54
C ASN A 179 -2.13 -1.25 25.44
N ILE A 180 -1.44 -2.30 24.98
CA ILE A 180 -1.02 -3.45 25.80
C ILE A 180 0.51 -3.39 26.00
N LEU A 181 1.27 -3.39 24.91
CA LEU A 181 2.73 -3.32 24.93
C LEU A 181 3.27 -1.94 24.56
N PHE A 182 2.61 -1.26 23.61
CA PHE A 182 3.01 0.07 23.15
C PHE A 182 2.07 1.12 23.72
N LYS A 183 2.61 2.03 24.55
CA LYS A 183 1.85 3.19 25.06
C LYS A 183 1.32 4.01 23.89
N GLU A 184 0.12 4.56 24.02
CA GLU A 184 -0.50 5.36 22.96
C GLU A 184 0.37 6.56 22.55
N SER A 185 1.02 7.22 23.52
CA SER A 185 1.96 8.31 23.26
C SER A 185 3.13 7.89 22.36
N PHE A 186 3.66 6.68 22.58
CA PHE A 186 4.73 6.14 21.75
C PHE A 186 4.26 5.94 20.30
N PHE A 187 3.07 5.37 20.09
CA PHE A 187 2.49 5.20 18.75
C PHE A 187 2.30 6.56 18.06
N TYR A 188 1.72 7.53 18.76
CA TYR A 188 1.46 8.84 18.18
C TYR A 188 2.76 9.59 17.82
N GLU A 189 3.71 9.63 18.74
CA GLU A 189 4.98 10.35 18.59
C GLU A 189 5.89 9.73 17.54
N ASN A 190 6.01 8.41 17.52
CA ASN A 190 7.01 7.72 16.71
C ASN A 190 6.44 7.08 15.43
N TYR A 191 5.12 7.08 15.24
CA TYR A 191 4.49 6.55 14.02
C TYR A 191 3.56 7.59 13.38
N THR A 192 2.46 7.98 14.05
CA THR A 192 1.40 8.80 13.44
C THR A 192 1.89 10.17 12.95
N ARG A 193 2.70 10.86 13.76
CA ARG A 193 3.22 12.20 13.41
C ARG A 193 4.05 12.19 12.13
N HIS A 194 4.85 11.13 11.93
CA HIS A 194 5.79 11.04 10.82
C HIS A 194 5.16 10.50 9.55
N PHE A 195 4.15 9.63 9.68
CA PHE A 195 3.39 9.10 8.55
C PHE A 195 2.83 10.19 7.63
N LYS A 196 2.30 11.28 8.20
CA LYS A 196 1.81 12.43 7.43
C LYS A 196 2.92 13.15 6.65
N SER A 197 4.09 13.32 7.26
CA SER A 197 5.23 14.01 6.64
C SER A 197 5.93 13.19 5.56
N ARG A 198 5.67 11.87 5.48
CA ARG A 198 6.39 10.88 4.66
C ARG A 198 7.93 10.91 4.84
N ASN A 199 8.42 11.51 5.93
CA ASN A 199 9.83 11.59 6.26
C ASN A 199 10.14 10.77 7.50
N ILE A 200 10.76 9.61 7.28
CA ILE A 200 11.12 8.65 8.34
C ILE A 200 12.54 8.87 8.87
N LEU A 201 13.42 9.56 8.14
CA LEU A 201 14.84 9.71 8.49
C LEU A 201 15.08 10.23 9.92
N PRO A 202 14.30 11.20 10.46
CA PRO A 202 14.46 11.64 11.84
C PRO A 202 14.22 10.54 12.88
N ILE A 203 13.23 9.67 12.66
CA ILE A 203 12.95 8.52 13.54
C ILE A 203 14.09 7.52 13.46
N LEU A 204 14.53 7.19 12.23
CA LEU A 204 15.60 6.23 12.03
C LEU A 204 16.89 6.67 12.72
N LYS A 205 17.16 7.98 12.75
CA LYS A 205 18.28 8.56 13.50
C LYS A 205 18.04 8.52 15.00
N LYS A 206 16.87 8.96 15.48
CA LYS A 206 16.50 9.02 16.92
C LYS A 206 16.66 7.66 17.61
N TRP A 207 16.26 6.58 16.94
CA TRP A 207 16.26 5.23 17.51
C TRP A 207 17.50 4.40 17.15
N ASP A 208 18.45 4.99 16.44
CA ASP A 208 19.64 4.32 15.90
C ASP A 208 19.30 3.04 15.12
N ILE A 209 18.45 3.19 14.12
CA ILE A 209 18.00 2.09 13.28
C ILE A 209 19.10 1.69 12.30
N SER A 210 19.30 0.38 12.18
CA SER A 210 20.33 -0.25 11.34
C SER A 210 19.74 -0.89 10.07
N TYR A 211 18.48 -1.30 10.11
CA TYR A 211 17.74 -1.80 8.96
C TYR A 211 16.25 -1.49 9.07
N ALA A 212 15.58 -1.27 7.94
CA ALA A 212 14.19 -0.83 7.88
C ALA A 212 13.38 -1.65 6.88
N ILE A 213 12.19 -2.11 7.29
CA ILE A 213 11.21 -2.80 6.45
C ILE A 213 10.07 -1.82 6.21
N LEU A 214 9.90 -1.42 4.96
CA LEU A 214 8.98 -0.36 4.57
C LEU A 214 8.15 -0.79 3.37
N GLU A 215 6.91 -0.33 3.29
CA GLU A 215 6.11 -0.39 2.09
C GLU A 215 6.68 0.54 1.00
N HIS A 216 6.56 0.13 -0.26
CA HIS A 216 7.04 0.89 -1.42
C HIS A 216 6.38 2.27 -1.55
N LYS A 217 5.13 2.39 -1.09
CA LYS A 217 4.30 3.59 -1.30
C LYS A 217 4.39 4.63 -0.18
N THR A 218 4.83 4.23 1.02
CA THR A 218 4.86 5.08 2.21
C THR A 218 6.21 5.79 2.33
N PHE A 219 7.19 5.16 2.98
CA PHE A 219 8.46 5.75 3.36
C PHE A 219 9.64 5.31 2.49
N ALA A 220 9.52 4.20 1.74
CA ALA A 220 10.57 3.72 0.85
C ALA A 220 11.13 4.80 -0.12
N PRO A 221 10.31 5.69 -0.72
CA PRO A 221 10.83 6.76 -1.59
C PRO A 221 11.85 7.68 -0.92
N THR A 222 11.72 7.91 0.39
CA THR A 222 12.66 8.72 1.16
C THR A 222 13.99 7.99 1.34
N LEU A 223 13.98 6.67 1.56
CA LEU A 223 15.20 5.89 1.71
C LEU A 223 15.90 5.63 0.37
N TYR A 224 15.18 5.48 -0.73
CA TYR A 224 15.79 5.37 -2.07
C TYR A 224 16.64 6.60 -2.45
N ARG A 225 16.38 7.76 -1.85
CA ARG A 225 17.17 9.00 -2.03
C ARG A 225 18.35 9.09 -1.09
N ALA A 226 18.31 8.39 0.05
CA ALA A 226 19.34 8.43 1.06
C ALA A 226 20.43 7.38 0.79
N LYS A 227 21.59 7.80 0.25
CA LYS A 227 22.69 6.91 -0.19
C LYS A 227 23.20 5.90 0.86
N GLN A 228 23.02 6.21 2.14
CA GLN A 228 23.38 5.37 3.28
C GLN A 228 22.49 4.14 3.45
N TRP A 229 21.28 4.14 2.87
CA TRP A 229 20.31 3.04 2.93
C TRP A 229 20.29 2.30 1.60
N VAL A 230 20.39 0.96 1.68
CA VAL A 230 20.51 0.11 0.50
C VAL A 230 19.41 -0.94 0.49
N PRO A 231 18.56 -0.99 -0.55
CA PRO A 231 17.56 -2.05 -0.67
C PRO A 231 18.26 -3.38 -0.95
N VAL A 232 17.94 -4.42 -0.18
CA VAL A 232 18.56 -5.76 -0.31
C VAL A 232 17.57 -6.86 -0.62
N VAL A 233 16.31 -6.71 -0.20
CA VAL A 233 15.22 -7.64 -0.49
C VAL A 233 14.00 -6.84 -0.88
N LEU A 234 13.30 -7.29 -1.91
CA LEU A 234 12.11 -6.66 -2.46
C LEU A 234 11.01 -7.71 -2.56
N ASP A 235 9.80 -7.36 -2.17
CA ASP A 235 8.58 -8.06 -2.57
C ASP A 235 7.63 -7.09 -3.27
N ASP A 236 6.39 -7.51 -3.53
CA ASP A 236 5.41 -6.70 -4.27
C ASP A 236 5.01 -5.41 -3.53
N TYR A 237 5.10 -5.40 -2.20
CA TYR A 237 4.58 -4.33 -1.34
C TYR A 237 5.66 -3.70 -0.46
N HIS A 238 6.70 -4.45 -0.10
CA HIS A 238 7.72 -4.08 0.86
C HIS A 238 9.13 -4.17 0.30
N VAL A 239 10.02 -3.48 1.01
CA VAL A 239 11.45 -3.47 0.78
C VAL A 239 12.18 -3.49 2.11
N LEU A 240 13.20 -4.35 2.20
CA LEU A 240 14.17 -4.33 3.29
C LEU A 240 15.36 -3.45 2.89
N PHE A 241 15.59 -2.40 3.65
CA PHE A 241 16.77 -1.55 3.55
C PHE A 241 17.77 -1.88 4.65
N LEU A 242 19.05 -1.98 4.30
CA LEU A 242 20.16 -2.04 5.25
C LEU A 242 20.93 -0.71 5.22
N LYS A 243 21.31 -0.21 6.39
CA LYS A 243 22.22 0.93 6.52
C LYS A 243 23.67 0.47 6.32
N ARG A 244 24.48 1.27 5.64
CA ARG A 244 25.92 1.02 5.47
C ARG A 244 26.70 1.26 6.77
N GLY A 245 27.78 0.52 6.99
CA GLY A 245 28.73 0.76 8.09
C GLY A 245 28.24 0.37 9.48
N VAL A 246 27.15 -0.40 9.57
CA VAL A 246 26.59 -0.90 10.86
C VAL A 246 26.70 -2.42 10.99
N GLY A 247 27.69 -3.02 10.33
CA GLY A 247 27.99 -4.45 10.45
C GLY A 247 27.20 -5.37 9.51
N ASN A 248 26.44 -4.82 8.57
CA ASN A 248 25.67 -5.57 7.56
C ASN A 248 26.28 -5.47 6.14
N ASP A 249 27.50 -4.94 6.00
CA ASP A 249 28.10 -4.60 4.70
C ASP A 249 28.36 -5.83 3.80
N SER A 250 28.59 -7.01 4.38
CA SER A 250 28.70 -8.27 3.64
C SER A 250 27.40 -8.64 2.93
N LEU A 251 26.26 -8.49 3.62
CA LEU A 251 24.93 -8.70 3.05
C LEU A 251 24.60 -7.64 2.00
N ILE A 252 24.97 -6.38 2.25
CA ILE A 252 24.83 -5.32 1.26
C ILE A 252 25.62 -5.66 -0.01
N LYS A 253 26.88 -6.12 0.12
CA LYS A 253 27.71 -6.47 -1.03
C LYS A 253 27.08 -7.57 -1.89
N ARG A 254 26.41 -8.55 -1.27
CA ARG A 254 25.81 -9.71 -1.95
C ARG A 254 24.41 -9.43 -2.51
N TYR A 255 23.55 -8.75 -1.74
CA TYR A 255 22.12 -8.65 -2.02
C TYR A 255 21.66 -7.27 -2.50
N ALA A 256 22.51 -6.24 -2.48
CA ALA A 256 22.09 -4.89 -2.88
C ALA A 256 21.47 -4.83 -4.29
N TYR A 257 20.27 -4.28 -4.37
CA TYR A 257 19.68 -3.81 -5.62
C TYR A 257 20.28 -2.43 -5.94
N LYS A 258 20.92 -2.30 -7.11
CA LYS A 258 21.60 -1.06 -7.51
C LYS A 258 20.70 -0.16 -8.34
N GLN A 259 19.82 -0.75 -9.14
CA GLN A 259 18.99 -0.02 -10.11
C GLN A 259 17.49 -0.19 -9.82
N LEU A 260 17.08 -1.39 -9.40
CA LEU A 260 15.68 -1.70 -9.19
C LEU A 260 15.10 -0.88 -8.02
N ARG A 261 14.07 -0.10 -8.35
CA ARG A 261 13.23 0.64 -7.42
C ARG A 261 11.79 0.44 -7.84
N ILE A 262 10.91 0.21 -6.89
CA ILE A 262 9.49 0.05 -7.17
C ILE A 262 8.84 1.43 -7.16
N ASP A 263 8.36 1.86 -8.33
CA ASP A 263 7.59 3.09 -8.49
C ASP A 263 6.14 2.69 -8.80
N PRO A 264 5.15 3.17 -8.01
CA PRO A 264 3.74 2.87 -8.26
C PRO A 264 3.20 3.47 -9.56
N ASN A 265 3.94 4.38 -10.22
CA ASN A 265 3.53 4.98 -11.49
C ASN A 265 4.14 4.24 -12.69
N PRO A 266 3.37 3.40 -13.41
CA PRO A 266 3.89 2.60 -14.52
C PRO A 266 4.45 3.46 -15.66
N ASN A 267 3.87 4.64 -15.92
CA ASN A 267 4.35 5.54 -16.98
C ASN A 267 5.71 6.15 -16.67
N ARG A 268 6.05 6.34 -15.38
CA ARG A 268 7.41 6.76 -14.99
C ARG A 268 8.40 5.63 -15.15
N VAL A 269 8.03 4.41 -14.75
CA VAL A 269 8.86 3.21 -14.92
C VAL A 269 9.20 3.01 -16.40
N MET A 270 8.20 2.98 -17.27
CA MET A 270 8.41 2.79 -18.71
C MET A 270 9.33 3.85 -19.31
N ARG A 271 9.08 5.14 -19.03
CA ARG A 271 9.92 6.24 -19.53
C ARG A 271 11.37 6.13 -19.06
N TYR A 272 11.57 5.83 -17.78
CA TYR A 272 12.90 5.67 -17.21
C TYR A 272 13.65 4.47 -17.83
N TRP A 273 12.98 3.34 -18.02
CA TRP A 273 13.60 2.14 -18.58
C TRP A 273 13.92 2.31 -20.07
N ALA A 274 13.03 2.98 -20.82
CA ALA A 274 13.30 3.37 -22.20
C ALA A 274 14.52 4.29 -22.28
N TYR A 275 14.63 5.27 -21.37
CA TYR A 275 15.80 6.14 -21.26
C TYR A 275 17.09 5.35 -21.00
N LEU A 276 17.08 4.45 -20.01
CA LEU A 276 18.23 3.60 -19.70
C LEU A 276 18.62 2.72 -20.89
N ARG A 277 17.65 2.13 -21.59
CA ARG A 277 17.92 1.29 -22.77
C ARG A 277 18.61 2.07 -23.89
N ARG A 278 18.23 3.34 -24.13
CA ARG A 278 18.83 4.20 -25.16
C ARG A 278 20.23 4.69 -24.80
N HIS A 279 20.42 5.14 -23.55
CA HIS A 279 21.63 5.89 -23.16
C HIS A 279 22.60 5.12 -22.27
N GLN A 280 22.12 4.12 -21.52
CA GLN A 280 22.86 3.40 -20.49
C GLN A 280 22.53 1.91 -20.52
N ASN A 281 22.81 1.26 -21.66
CA ASN A 281 22.35 -0.12 -21.90
C ASN A 281 22.84 -1.12 -20.84
N GLU A 282 24.06 -0.97 -20.34
CA GLU A 282 24.59 -1.83 -19.27
C GLU A 282 23.77 -1.71 -17.97
N THR A 283 23.35 -0.49 -17.63
CA THR A 283 22.49 -0.20 -16.49
C THR A 283 21.11 -0.84 -16.68
N PHE A 284 20.55 -0.74 -17.89
CA PHE A 284 19.28 -1.39 -18.24
C PHE A 284 19.37 -2.92 -18.12
N GLU A 285 20.43 -3.54 -18.64
CA GLU A 285 20.60 -4.99 -18.56
C GLU A 285 20.81 -5.46 -17.11
N ARG A 286 21.51 -4.67 -16.29
CA ARG A 286 21.63 -4.93 -14.85
C ARG A 286 20.28 -4.83 -14.15
N LEU A 287 19.48 -3.82 -14.46
CA LEU A 287 18.14 -3.65 -13.93
C LEU A 287 17.24 -4.85 -14.27
N CYS A 288 17.28 -5.34 -15.50
CA CYS A 288 16.51 -6.52 -15.88
C CYS A 288 16.97 -7.80 -15.17
N ARG A 289 18.27 -7.98 -14.91
CA ARG A 289 18.75 -9.08 -14.06
C ARG A 289 18.26 -8.95 -12.62
N GLU A 290 18.28 -7.74 -12.06
CA GLU A 290 17.74 -7.46 -10.73
C GLU A 290 16.23 -7.80 -10.63
N VAL A 291 15.45 -7.49 -11.66
CA VAL A 291 14.01 -7.84 -11.72
C VAL A 291 13.82 -9.35 -11.72
N GLN A 292 14.60 -10.09 -12.52
CA GLN A 292 14.51 -11.56 -12.54
C GLN A 292 14.89 -12.16 -11.19
N ARG A 293 15.94 -11.63 -10.53
CA ARG A 293 16.32 -12.04 -9.18
C ARG A 293 15.20 -11.79 -8.17
N ALA A 294 14.62 -10.59 -8.16
CA ALA A 294 13.50 -10.27 -7.27
C ALA A 294 12.31 -11.21 -7.50
N LYS A 295 12.03 -11.56 -8.76
CA LYS A 295 10.99 -12.54 -9.09
C LYS A 295 11.32 -13.96 -8.58
N SER A 296 12.57 -14.41 -8.70
CA SER A 296 12.97 -15.76 -8.26
C SER A 296 13.08 -15.90 -6.75
N GLU A 297 13.42 -14.81 -6.05
CA GLU A 297 13.52 -14.79 -4.58
C GLU A 297 12.16 -14.60 -3.89
N ALA A 298 11.14 -14.15 -4.63
CA ALA A 298 9.82 -13.91 -4.07
C ALA A 298 9.16 -15.21 -3.59
N VAL A 299 8.71 -15.23 -2.33
CA VAL A 299 8.01 -16.37 -1.72
C VAL A 299 6.65 -16.63 -2.37
N TYR A 300 5.99 -15.56 -2.83
CA TYR A 300 4.71 -15.64 -3.52
C TYR A 300 4.85 -15.21 -4.98
N GLN A 301 3.94 -15.69 -5.82
CA GLN A 301 3.87 -15.27 -7.21
C GLN A 301 3.59 -13.76 -7.29
N SER A 302 4.63 -13.02 -7.63
CA SER A 302 4.61 -11.58 -7.71
C SER A 302 3.96 -11.10 -9.01
N HIS A 303 2.93 -10.25 -8.90
CA HIS A 303 2.31 -9.63 -10.06
C HIS A 303 3.18 -8.50 -10.60
N ASN A 304 3.78 -7.69 -9.72
CA ASN A 304 4.59 -6.54 -10.14
C ASN A 304 5.89 -6.98 -10.83
N PHE A 305 6.64 -7.94 -10.28
CA PHE A 305 7.86 -8.44 -10.91
C PHE A 305 7.58 -9.22 -12.19
N THR A 306 6.43 -9.89 -12.29
CA THR A 306 6.00 -10.52 -13.55
C THR A 306 5.74 -9.47 -14.63
N TRP A 307 5.04 -8.39 -14.29
CA TRP A 307 4.81 -7.27 -15.21
C TRP A 307 6.12 -6.56 -15.60
N LEU A 308 6.99 -6.28 -14.64
CA LEU A 308 8.32 -5.69 -14.87
C LEU A 308 9.20 -6.58 -15.75
N GLY A 309 9.12 -7.91 -15.58
CA GLY A 309 9.81 -8.87 -16.44
C GLY A 309 9.34 -8.80 -17.89
N LYS A 310 8.01 -8.71 -18.11
CA LYS A 310 7.44 -8.50 -19.45
C LYS A 310 7.87 -7.15 -20.04
N LEU A 311 7.90 -6.10 -19.22
CA LEU A 311 8.37 -4.77 -19.64
C LEU A 311 9.84 -4.80 -20.08
N CYS A 312 10.71 -5.49 -19.34
CA CYS A 312 12.11 -5.68 -19.73
C CYS A 312 12.23 -6.29 -21.13
N HIS A 313 11.46 -7.35 -21.41
CA HIS A 313 11.46 -7.99 -22.73
C HIS A 313 10.95 -7.03 -23.83
N GLY A 314 9.84 -6.33 -23.56
CA GLY A 314 9.26 -5.36 -24.51
C GLY A 314 10.20 -4.21 -24.84
N VAL A 315 10.81 -3.57 -23.82
CA VAL A 315 11.77 -2.47 -23.99
C VAL A 315 13.03 -2.94 -24.72
N ARG A 316 13.53 -4.14 -24.40
CA ARG A 316 14.71 -4.71 -25.07
C ARG A 316 14.49 -4.89 -26.57
N LYS A 317 13.29 -5.37 -26.97
CA LYS A 317 12.91 -5.62 -28.37
C LYS A 317 12.61 -4.32 -29.14
N ALA A 318 11.94 -3.36 -28.50
CA ALA A 318 11.43 -2.17 -29.18
C ALA A 318 12.45 -1.03 -29.33
N ILE A 319 13.49 -0.99 -28.49
CA ILE A 319 14.42 0.15 -28.44
C ILE A 319 15.85 -0.32 -28.70
N GLN A 320 16.48 0.27 -29.72
CA GLN A 320 17.90 0.09 -30.00
C GLN A 320 18.76 1.04 -29.14
N PRO A 321 19.95 0.60 -28.69
CA PRO A 321 20.87 1.46 -27.97
C PRO A 321 21.49 2.48 -28.93
N LEU A 322 21.75 3.69 -28.45
CA LEU A 322 22.48 4.67 -29.24
C LEU A 322 23.92 4.18 -29.44
N GLN A 323 24.39 4.16 -30.69
CA GLN A 323 25.81 3.97 -30.97
C GLN A 323 26.58 5.11 -30.32
N LYS A 324 27.60 4.79 -29.50
CA LYS A 324 28.54 5.81 -29.03
C LYS A 324 29.14 6.44 -30.29
N ARG A 325 28.89 7.74 -30.52
CA ARG A 325 29.58 8.50 -31.57
C ARG A 325 31.08 8.25 -31.37
N LYS A 326 31.71 7.54 -32.32
CA LYS A 326 33.17 7.55 -32.44
C LYS A 326 33.57 9.03 -32.56
N THR A 327 34.59 9.43 -31.81
CA THR A 327 35.21 10.75 -31.84
C THR A 327 35.25 11.32 -33.26
N PRO A 328 34.90 12.59 -33.49
CA PRO A 328 35.01 13.17 -34.82
C PRO A 328 36.48 13.09 -35.28
N PRO A 329 36.73 12.87 -36.59
CA PRO A 329 38.09 12.87 -37.11
C PRO A 329 38.75 14.22 -36.78
N SER A 330 39.98 14.18 -36.26
CA SER A 330 40.77 15.38 -36.05
C SER A 330 41.00 16.04 -37.40
N ASN A 331 40.29 17.12 -37.69
CA ASN A 331 40.63 18.00 -38.79
C ASN A 331 41.89 18.78 -38.41
N THR A 332 43.05 18.16 -38.60
CA THR A 332 44.31 18.88 -38.81
C THR A 332 44.23 19.56 -40.18
N LYS A 333 43.57 20.72 -40.22
CA LYS A 333 43.82 21.69 -41.29
C LYS A 333 45.10 22.44 -40.94
N THR A 334 46.19 22.01 -41.54
CA THR A 334 47.42 22.79 -41.73
C THR A 334 47.04 24.12 -42.37
N ARG A 335 47.25 25.22 -41.64
CA ARG A 335 47.13 26.59 -42.14
C ARG A 335 48.55 27.06 -42.47
N PRO A 336 48.88 27.46 -43.71
CA PRO A 336 50.18 28.06 -43.98
C PRO A 336 50.27 29.44 -43.30
N SER A 337 51.45 29.69 -42.73
CA SER A 337 51.86 30.96 -42.14
C SER A 337 52.00 32.05 -43.20
N THR A 338 51.36 33.20 -42.98
CA THR A 338 51.80 34.48 -43.55
C THR A 338 52.00 35.48 -42.42
N GLN A 339 53.24 35.95 -42.31
CA GLN A 339 53.72 36.95 -41.36
C GLN A 339 53.10 38.34 -41.60
N PRO A 340 53.11 39.22 -40.58
CA PRO A 340 52.58 40.58 -40.68
C PRO A 340 53.67 41.55 -41.17
N ASN A 341 53.30 42.53 -41.99
CA ASN A 341 54.12 43.73 -42.12
C ASN A 341 53.30 45.02 -42.08
N LYS A 342 53.88 45.96 -41.34
CA LYS A 342 53.39 47.25 -40.87
C LYS A 342 53.18 48.26 -42.01
N HIS A 343 52.19 49.15 -41.86
CA HIS A 343 52.23 50.56 -42.30
C HIS A 343 51.06 51.31 -41.64
N THR A 344 51.32 52.12 -40.60
CA THR A 344 51.39 53.60 -40.59
C THR A 344 50.05 54.35 -40.74
N SER A 345 49.53 54.75 -39.56
CA SER A 345 49.11 56.12 -39.17
C SER A 345 47.91 56.85 -39.82
N PRO A 346 47.30 57.81 -39.10
CA PRO A 346 45.84 58.04 -39.09
C PRO A 346 45.42 59.43 -39.62
N SER A 347 44.13 59.59 -39.96
CA SER A 347 43.45 60.89 -39.86
C SER A 347 41.92 60.77 -39.90
N SER A 348 41.31 61.32 -38.83
CA SER A 348 40.13 62.22 -38.84
C SER A 348 38.79 61.66 -39.34
N GLN A 349 37.61 62.05 -38.87
CA GLN A 349 37.11 63.05 -37.92
C GLN A 349 35.60 62.77 -37.77
N ARG A 350 35.00 63.06 -36.59
CA ARG A 350 33.62 63.58 -36.37
C ARG A 350 32.42 62.75 -36.90
N THR A 351 31.26 62.62 -36.27
CA THR A 351 30.53 63.40 -35.26
C THR A 351 29.33 62.55 -34.79
N SER A 352 28.87 62.82 -33.56
CA SER A 352 27.59 62.44 -32.94
C SER A 352 26.37 63.05 -33.68
N PRO A 353 25.13 63.07 -33.13
CA PRO A 353 24.52 62.45 -31.95
C PRO A 353 23.26 61.61 -32.33
N ARG A 354 22.59 60.84 -31.47
CA ARG A 354 22.05 61.13 -30.14
C ARG A 354 21.57 59.84 -29.49
#